data_AF-A0A5F2HUY5-F1
#
_entry.id   AF-A0A5F2HUY5-F1
#
_cell.length_a   1.000
_cell.length_b   1.000
_cell.length_c   1.000
_cell.angle_alpha   90.00
_cell.angle_beta   90.00
_cell.angle_gamma   90.00
#
_symmetry.space_group_name_H-M   'P 1'
#
loop_
_entity.id
_entity.type
_entity.pdbx_description
1 polymer ?
#
loop_
_entity_poly.entity_id
_entity_poly.type
_entity_poly.pdbx_seq_one_letter_code
_entity_poly.pdbx_strand_id
1 'polypeptide(L)'
;LAQVNIIGSVIFSGMSGTALVDAAGMGTIEIKAMKDHGYPVEAAVGVTAASATLGPIFPPSLPFVIYGMMANVSIGALFMAGIIPGVVMTLLMMITVAVFA
;
A
#
# COMPACT_ATOMS: atom_id res chain seq x y z
N LEU A 1 4.48 13.26 9.49
CA LEU A 1 3.29 12.43 9.79
C LEU A 1 2.88 11.54 8.61
N ALA A 2 2.60 12.09 7.42
CA ALA A 2 2.29 11.29 6.23
C ALA A 2 3.38 10.26 5.85
N GLN A 3 4.66 10.62 5.97
CA GLN A 3 5.78 9.70 5.71
C GLN A 3 5.84 8.52 6.69
N VAL A 4 5.46 8.73 7.95
CA VAL A 4 5.40 7.66 8.97
C VAL A 4 4.24 6.71 8.66
N ASN A 5 3.14 7.24 8.13
CA ASN A 5 2.00 6.44 7.69
C ASN A 5 2.36 5.53 6.50
N ILE A 6 3.13 6.07 5.55
CA ILE A 6 3.57 5.33 4.37
C ILE A 6 4.57 4.22 4.75
N ILE A 7 5.53 4.51 5.63
CA ILE A 7 6.46 3.49 6.13
C ILE A 7 5.71 2.42 6.95
N GLY A 8 4.75 2.85 7.78
CA GLY A 8 3.89 1.94 8.54
C GLY A 8 3.10 1.01 7.63
N SER A 9 2.44 1.56 6.61
CA SER A 9 1.65 0.79 5.65
C SER A 9 2.51 -0.09 4.76
N VAL A 10 3.74 0.28 4.40
CA VAL A 10 4.65 -0.64 3.68
C VAL A 10 5.05 -1.85 4.54
N ILE A 11 5.33 -1.65 5.84
CA ILE A 11 5.66 -2.74 6.76
C ILE A 11 4.44 -3.62 7.05
N PHE A 12 3.27 -3.00 7.25
CA PHE A 12 2.03 -3.72 7.55
C PHE A 12 1.45 -4.44 6.34
N SER A 13 1.56 -3.83 5.16
CA SER A 13 1.15 -4.42 3.88
C SER A 13 2.02 -5.62 3.51
N GLY A 14 3.32 -5.54 3.81
CA GLY A 14 4.19 -6.71 3.75
C GLY A 14 3.76 -7.84 4.70
N MET A 15 3.16 -7.54 5.86
CA MET A 15 2.62 -8.57 6.75
C MET A 15 1.21 -9.05 6.36
N SER A 16 0.35 -8.17 5.83
CA SER A 16 -1.05 -8.47 5.51
C SER A 16 -1.22 -9.13 4.14
N GLY A 17 -0.29 -8.86 3.23
CA GLY A 17 -0.21 -9.39 1.87
C GLY A 17 -1.41 -9.07 0.97
N THR A 18 -2.35 -8.22 1.39
CA THR A 18 -3.60 -7.97 0.66
C THR A 18 -4.11 -6.53 0.82
N ALA A 19 -4.46 -5.91 -0.31
CA ALA A 19 -5.10 -4.58 -0.37
C ALA A 19 -6.35 -4.47 0.52
N LEU A 20 -7.09 -5.58 0.62
CA LEU A 20 -8.39 -5.63 1.29
C LEU A 20 -8.23 -5.58 2.81
N VAL A 21 -7.20 -6.21 3.36
CA VAL A 21 -6.90 -6.17 4.80
C VAL A 21 -6.30 -4.82 5.19
N ASP A 22 -5.48 -4.22 4.33
CA ASP A 22 -4.92 -2.88 4.55
C ASP A 22 -6.01 -1.79 4.52
N ALA A 23 -6.90 -1.83 3.51
CA ALA A 23 -8.02 -0.89 3.40
C ALA A 23 -9.05 -1.05 4.53
N ALA A 24 -9.36 -2.29 4.92
CA ALA A 24 -10.35 -2.57 5.97
C ALA A 24 -9.82 -2.29 7.38
N GLY A 25 -8.53 -2.54 7.64
CA GLY A 25 -7.89 -2.36 8.94
C GLY A 25 -7.34 -0.95 9.13
N MET A 26 -6.25 -0.63 8.41
CA MET A 26 -5.53 0.63 8.54
C MET A 26 -6.26 1.80 7.89
N GLY A 27 -6.92 1.58 6.74
CA GLY A 27 -7.50 2.66 5.95
C GLY A 27 -8.52 3.54 6.70
N THR A 28 -9.35 2.94 7.56
CA THR A 28 -10.33 3.73 8.36
C THR A 28 -9.65 4.62 9.41
N ILE A 29 -8.51 4.18 9.96
CA ILE A 29 -7.70 4.95 10.91
C ILE A 29 -6.97 6.08 10.18
N GLU A 30 -6.40 5.80 9.01
CA GLU A 30 -5.70 6.78 8.17
C GLU A 30 -6.65 7.89 7.67
N ILE A 31 -7.85 7.53 7.18
CA ILE A 31 -8.86 8.49 6.71
C ILE A 31 -9.32 9.37 7.87
N LYS A 32 -9.56 8.79 9.05
CA LYS A 32 -9.96 9.56 10.23
C LYS A 32 -8.86 10.55 10.65
N ALA A 33 -7.61 10.10 10.69
CA ALA A 33 -6.47 10.95 11.04
C ALA A 33 -6.25 12.11 10.04
N MET A 34 -6.50 11.88 8.74
CA MET A 34 -6.46 12.94 7.73
C MET A 34 -7.62 13.93 7.88
N LYS A 35 -8.83 13.43 8.13
CA LYS A 35 -10.00 14.27 8.39
C LYS A 35 -9.82 15.16 9.62
N ASP A 36 -9.26 14.62 10.69
CA ASP A 36 -8.99 15.34 11.94
C ASP A 36 -7.92 16.45 11.77
N HIS A 37 -7.07 16.34 10.75
CA HIS A 37 -6.08 17.38 10.37
C HIS A 37 -6.61 18.39 9.33
N GLY A 38 -7.89 18.32 8.96
CA GLY A 38 -8.52 19.29 8.07
C GLY A 38 -8.40 18.97 6.57
N TYR A 39 -7.97 17.76 6.21
CA TYR A 39 -7.97 17.34 4.80
C TYR A 39 -9.39 17.08 4.28
N PRO A 40 -9.69 17.43 3.01
CA PRO A 40 -10.95 17.09 2.38
C PRO A 40 -11.12 15.57 2.33
N VAL A 41 -12.35 15.11 2.62
CA VAL A 41 -12.67 13.69 2.75
C VAL A 41 -12.42 12.96 1.43
N GLU A 42 -12.63 13.61 0.28
CA GLU A 42 -12.37 13.03 -1.03
C GLU A 42 -10.87 12.73 -1.22
N ALA A 43 -9.99 13.62 -0.77
CA ALA A 43 -8.55 13.41 -0.84
C ALA A 43 -8.11 12.30 0.13
N ALA A 44 -8.64 12.31 1.35
CA ALA A 44 -8.34 11.28 2.35
C ALA A 44 -8.73 9.87 1.88
N VAL A 45 -9.94 9.72 1.33
CA VAL A 45 -10.42 8.45 0.76
C VAL A 45 -9.62 8.07 -0.47
N GLY A 46 -9.32 9.03 -1.36
CA GLY A 46 -8.55 8.78 -2.58
C GLY A 46 -7.13 8.26 -2.30
N VAL A 47 -6.42 8.87 -1.35
CA VAL A 47 -5.06 8.47 -0.96
C VAL A 47 -5.05 7.10 -0.30
N THR A 48 -6.00 6.82 0.60
CA THR A 48 -6.09 5.51 1.26
C THR A 48 -6.53 4.40 0.31
N ALA A 49 -7.47 4.67 -0.61
CA ALA A 49 -7.86 3.69 -1.63
C ALA A 49 -6.71 3.39 -2.59
N ALA A 50 -5.93 4.42 -2.95
CA ALA A 50 -4.74 4.28 -3.76
C ALA A 50 -3.67 3.46 -3.03
N SER A 51 -3.32 3.80 -1.79
CA SER A 51 -2.29 3.11 -1.01
C SER A 51 -2.60 1.63 -0.77
N ALA A 52 -3.87 1.27 -0.61
CA ALA A 52 -4.29 -0.13 -0.50
C ALA A 52 -3.87 -0.98 -1.73
N THR A 53 -3.80 -0.39 -2.93
CA THR A 53 -3.38 -1.11 -4.14
C THR A 53 -1.91 -1.55 -4.14
N LEU A 54 -1.10 -1.09 -3.16
CA LEU A 54 0.27 -1.55 -2.98
C LEU A 54 0.36 -2.96 -2.39
N GLY A 55 -0.62 -3.44 -1.63
CA GLY A 55 -0.54 -4.77 -0.99
C GLY A 55 -0.40 -5.97 -1.93
N PRO A 56 -1.06 -5.97 -3.11
CA PRO A 56 -0.85 -6.97 -4.15
C PRO A 56 0.52 -6.90 -4.85
N ILE A 57 1.29 -5.82 -4.66
CA ILE A 57 2.51 -5.52 -5.43
C ILE A 57 3.77 -5.56 -4.55
N PHE A 58 3.69 -5.05 -3.32
CA PHE A 58 4.84 -4.96 -2.43
C PHE A 58 5.01 -6.25 -1.61
N PRO A 59 6.23 -6.83 -1.53
CA PRO A 59 6.44 -8.09 -0.80
C PRO A 59 6.50 -7.91 0.72
N PRO A 60 6.11 -8.94 1.52
CA PRO A 60 5.38 -10.16 1.13
C PRO A 60 3.95 -9.88 0.61
N SER A 61 3.57 -10.56 -0.48
CA SER A 61 2.26 -10.35 -1.12
C SER A 61 1.54 -11.67 -1.39
N LEU A 62 0.30 -11.82 -0.92
CA LEU A 62 -0.50 -13.05 -1.08
C LEU A 62 -0.78 -13.37 -2.56
N PRO A 63 -1.11 -12.41 -3.43
CA PRO A 63 -1.19 -12.64 -4.88
C PRO A 63 0.08 -13.25 -5.48
N PHE A 64 1.28 -12.81 -5.07
CA PHE A 64 2.54 -13.41 -5.54
C PHE A 64 2.74 -14.83 -5.03
N VAL A 65 2.30 -15.13 -3.81
CA VAL A 65 2.33 -16.50 -3.28
C VAL A 65 1.39 -17.40 -4.09
N ILE A 66 0.15 -16.97 -4.32
CA ILE A 66 -0.84 -17.72 -5.12
C ILE A 66 -0.33 -17.92 -6.55
N TYR A 67 0.16 -16.87 -7.19
CA TYR A 67 0.70 -16.95 -8.55
C TYR A 67 1.94 -17.86 -8.61
N GLY A 68 2.88 -17.73 -7.68
CA GLY A 68 4.07 -18.57 -7.60
C GLY A 68 3.74 -20.05 -7.43
N MET A 69 2.73 -20.37 -6.60
CA MET A 69 2.22 -21.73 -6.43
C MET A 69 1.56 -22.27 -7.70
N MET A 70 0.69 -21.49 -8.36
CA MET A 70 -0.03 -21.94 -9.56
C MET A 70 0.88 -22.07 -10.78
N ALA A 71 1.79 -21.12 -10.99
CA ALA A 71 2.69 -21.08 -12.12
C ALA A 71 4.00 -21.86 -11.91
N ASN A 72 4.20 -22.47 -10.73
CA ASN A 72 5.44 -23.18 -10.34
C ASN A 72 6.71 -22.33 -10.54
N VAL A 73 6.59 -21.01 -10.32
CA VAL A 73 7.72 -20.08 -10.37
C VAL A 73 8.20 -19.72 -8.96
N SER A 74 9.45 -19.29 -8.84
CA SER A 74 10.01 -18.92 -7.54
C SER A 74 9.28 -17.74 -6.91
N ILE A 75 8.62 -17.98 -5.77
CA ILE A 75 7.97 -16.94 -4.94
C ILE A 75 9.00 -15.90 -4.50
N GLY A 76 10.21 -16.33 -4.14
CA GLY A 76 11.30 -15.41 -3.78
C GLY A 76 11.72 -14.50 -4.93
N ALA A 77 11.70 -15.00 -6.17
CA ALA A 77 11.97 -14.18 -7.34
C ALA A 77 10.85 -13.18 -7.62
N LEU A 78 9.58 -13.58 -7.45
CA LEU A 78 8.42 -12.67 -7.54
C LEU A 78 8.49 -11.57 -6.49
N PHE A 79 8.87 -11.90 -5.25
CA PHE A 79 9.07 -10.92 -4.19
C PHE A 79 10.15 -9.92 -4.59
N MET A 80 11.33 -10.38 -5.03
CA MET A 80 12.37 -9.46 -5.48
C MET A 80 11.93 -8.59 -6.67
N ALA A 81 11.18 -9.16 -7.61
CA ALA A 81 10.63 -8.43 -8.75
C ALA A 81 9.59 -7.37 -8.34
N GLY A 82 8.87 -7.58 -7.24
CA GLY A 82 7.87 -6.65 -6.71
C GLY A 82 8.44 -5.43 -5.99
N ILE A 83 9.71 -5.47 -5.55
CA ILE A 83 10.33 -4.37 -4.80
C ILE A 83 10.39 -3.10 -5.65
N ILE A 84 10.92 -3.19 -6.87
CA ILE A 84 11.09 -2.03 -7.77
C ILE A 84 9.74 -1.37 -8.09
N PRO A 85 8.72 -2.07 -8.64
CA PRO A 85 7.43 -1.46 -8.94
C PRO A 85 6.73 -0.96 -7.68
N GLY A 86 6.85 -1.67 -6.55
CA GLY A 86 6.27 -1.25 -5.27
C GLY A 86 6.89 0.05 -4.74
N VAL A 87 8.21 0.22 -4.84
CA VAL A 87 8.89 1.48 -4.47
C VAL A 87 8.48 2.61 -5.41
N VAL A 88 8.41 2.38 -6.72
CA VAL A 88 7.99 3.38 -7.70
C VAL A 88 6.56 3.85 -7.43
N MET A 89 5.63 2.91 -7.21
CA MET A 89 4.24 3.22 -6.87
C MET A 89 4.14 4.03 -5.58
N THR A 90 4.89 3.63 -4.55
CA THR A 90 4.94 4.35 -3.27
C THR A 90 5.46 5.79 -3.45
N LEU A 91 6.50 6.00 -4.26
CA LEU A 91 7.04 7.32 -4.55
C LEU A 91 6.06 8.20 -5.34
N LEU A 92 5.38 7.65 -6.34
CA LEU A 92 4.36 8.38 -7.11
C LEU A 92 3.18 8.79 -6.23
N MET A 93 2.75 7.93 -5.30
CA MET A 93 1.73 8.27 -4.32
C MET A 93 2.21 9.35 -3.34
N MET A 94 3.45 9.27 -2.85
CA MET A 94 4.05 10.32 -2.02
C MET A 94 4.06 11.69 -2.72
N ILE A 95 4.39 11.72 -4.01
CA ILE A 95 4.39 12.95 -4.81
C ILE A 95 2.96 13.47 -4.98
N THR A 96 2.00 12.58 -5.26
CA THR A 96 0.59 12.96 -5.42
C THR A 96 0.03 13.58 -4.14
N VAL A 97 0.34 12.99 -2.98
CA VAL A 97 0.00 13.60 -1.69
C VAL A 97 0.68 14.95 -1.56
N ALA A 98 1.99 15.07 -1.78
CA ALA A 98 2.71 16.35 -1.63
C ALA A 98 2.25 17.49 -2.56
N VAL A 99 1.58 17.17 -3.67
CA VAL A 99 1.06 18.17 -4.63
C VAL A 99 -0.38 18.56 -4.33
N PHE A 100 -1.19 17.65 -3.77
CA PHE A 100 -2.62 17.86 -3.52
C PHE A 100 -2.99 18.11 -2.04
N ALA A 101 -2.06 17.84 -1.11
CA ALA A 101 -2.17 18.04 0.34
C ALA A 101 -1.42 19.32 0.78
#